data_AF-A0A8J6UJ59-F1
#
_entry.id   AF-A0A8J6UJ59-F1
#
_cell.length_a   1.000
_cell.length_b   1.000
_cell.length_c   1.000
_cell.angle_alpha   90.00
_cell.angle_beta   90.00
_cell.angle_gamma   90.00
#
_symmetry.space_group_name_H-M   'P 1'
#
loop_
_entity.id
_entity.type
_entity.pdbx_description
1 polymer ?
#
loop_
_entity_poly.entity_id
_entity_poly.type
_entity_poly.pdbx_seq_one_letter_code
_entity_poly.pdbx_strand_id
1 'polypeptide(L)'
;MINTAGKAIYMNEFCGTNIEKDKFVEIAKLSAFANGETVAAPGEINWSELQQPAHRAYYEYAVAHPNGSACEQLLERTANVLPMLETGQIMELELELTQ
;
A
#
# COMPACT_ATOMS: atom_id res chain seq x y z
N MET A 1 -1.39 -7.87 2.97
CA MET A 1 -0.30 -7.42 2.04
C MET A 1 -0.68 -7.50 0.56
N ILE A 2 -0.92 -8.68 -0.03
CA ILE A 2 -1.21 -8.83 -1.49
C ILE A 2 -2.40 -7.97 -1.96
N ASN A 3 -3.53 -8.04 -1.26
CA ASN A 3 -4.72 -7.26 -1.63
C ASN A 3 -4.51 -5.75 -1.49
N THR A 4 -3.74 -5.33 -0.48
CA THR A 4 -3.36 -3.92 -0.29
C THR A 4 -2.48 -3.45 -1.45
N ALA A 5 -1.53 -4.27 -1.89
CA ALA A 5 -0.69 -3.97 -3.04
C ALA A 5 -1.49 -3.90 -4.34
N GLY A 6 -2.43 -4.82 -4.56
CA GLY A 6 -3.34 -4.74 -5.71
C GLY A 6 -4.17 -3.46 -5.73
N LYS A 7 -4.68 -3.01 -4.57
CA LYS A 7 -5.43 -1.74 -4.46
C LYS A 7 -4.56 -0.51 -4.70
N ALA A 8 -3.33 -0.49 -4.21
CA ALA A 8 -2.44 0.64 -4.45
C ALA A 8 -1.99 0.72 -5.93
N ILE A 9 -1.84 -0.42 -6.64
CA ILE A 9 -1.69 -0.42 -8.11
C ILE A 9 -2.92 0.20 -8.78
N TYR A 10 -4.13 -0.20 -8.37
CA TYR A 10 -5.37 0.36 -8.90
C TYR A 10 -5.45 1.89 -8.70
N MET A 11 -5.04 2.39 -7.53
CA MET A 11 -5.06 3.83 -7.24
C MET A 11 -4.13 4.62 -8.17
N ASN A 12 -2.94 4.10 -8.48
CA ASN A 12 -2.04 4.74 -9.44
C ASN A 12 -2.61 4.74 -10.86
N GLU A 13 -3.23 3.63 -11.28
CA GLU A 13 -3.75 3.48 -12.65
C GLU A 13 -5.06 4.25 -12.89
N PHE A 14 -5.95 4.31 -11.90
CA PHE A 14 -7.31 4.85 -12.08
C PHE A 14 -7.61 6.11 -11.27
N CYS A 15 -6.92 6.34 -10.16
CA CYS A 15 -7.26 7.40 -9.20
C CYS A 15 -6.28 8.59 -9.22
N GLY A 16 -5.25 8.52 -10.08
CA GLY A 16 -4.29 9.62 -10.27
C GLY A 16 -3.29 9.78 -9.12
N THR A 17 -3.07 8.74 -8.30
CA THR A 17 -2.07 8.76 -7.24
C THR A 17 -0.68 8.44 -7.78
N ASN A 18 0.37 8.83 -7.04
CA ASN A 18 1.76 8.52 -7.38
C ASN A 18 2.46 7.74 -6.27
N ILE A 19 1.95 6.55 -5.94
CA ILE A 19 2.55 5.66 -4.94
C ILE A 19 3.74 4.94 -5.57
N GLU A 20 4.95 5.22 -5.10
CA GLU A 20 6.15 4.56 -5.60
C GLU A 20 6.21 3.07 -5.20
N LYS A 21 6.77 2.23 -6.09
CA LYS A 21 6.78 0.77 -5.95
C LYS A 21 7.48 0.27 -4.69
N ASP A 22 8.53 0.94 -4.27
CA ASP A 22 9.32 0.67 -3.06
C ASP A 22 8.56 1.03 -1.78
N LYS A 23 7.60 1.97 -1.83
CA LYS A 23 6.76 2.37 -0.70
C LYS A 23 5.63 1.39 -0.38
N PHE A 24 5.38 0.40 -1.24
CA PHE A 24 4.35 -0.60 -0.99
C PHE A 24 4.63 -1.50 0.23
N VAL A 25 5.89 -1.76 0.58
CA VAL A 25 6.23 -2.51 1.83
C VAL A 25 5.73 -1.71 3.00
N GLU A 26 6.03 -0.42 2.98
CA GLU A 26 5.79 0.50 4.08
C GLU A 26 4.28 0.68 4.27
N ILE A 27 3.50 0.73 3.18
CA ILE A 27 2.04 0.64 3.21
C ILE A 27 1.57 -0.67 3.82
N ALA A 28 2.13 -1.80 3.39
CA ALA A 28 1.73 -3.10 3.87
C ALA A 28 2.02 -3.26 5.37
N LYS A 29 3.15 -2.71 5.86
CA LYS A 29 3.51 -2.65 7.28
C LYS A 29 2.59 -1.73 8.08
N LEU A 30 2.35 -0.51 7.62
CA LEU A 30 1.46 0.45 8.28
C LEU A 30 0.03 -0.08 8.35
N SER A 31 -0.46 -0.67 7.25
CA SER A 31 -1.77 -1.30 7.19
C SER A 31 -1.85 -2.52 8.11
N ALA A 32 -0.82 -3.37 8.16
CA ALA A 32 -0.81 -4.52 9.06
C ALA A 32 -0.81 -4.07 10.53
N PHE A 33 0.05 -3.11 10.89
CA PHE A 33 0.09 -2.50 12.22
C PHE A 33 -1.26 -1.91 12.63
N ALA A 34 -1.91 -1.11 11.76
CA ALA A 34 -3.20 -0.50 12.03
C ALA A 34 -4.34 -1.52 12.23
N ASN A 35 -4.22 -2.71 11.65
CA ASN A 35 -5.20 -3.81 11.80
C ASN A 35 -4.79 -4.83 12.88
N GLY A 36 -3.70 -4.59 13.62
CA GLY A 36 -3.18 -5.53 14.62
C GLY A 36 -2.61 -6.82 14.02
N GLU A 37 -2.27 -6.82 12.73
CA GLU A 37 -1.68 -7.95 12.02
C GLU A 37 -0.16 -7.98 12.23
N THR A 38 0.39 -9.17 12.45
CA THR A 38 1.84 -9.37 12.48
C THR A 38 2.41 -9.24 11.07
N VAL A 39 3.33 -8.31 10.87
CA VAL A 39 4.09 -8.20 9.62
C VAL A 39 5.38 -9.02 9.71
N ALA A 40 5.73 -9.69 8.62
CA ALA A 40 7.03 -10.35 8.48
C ALA A 40 8.16 -9.31 8.63
N ALA A 41 9.30 -9.72 9.19
CA ALA A 41 10.39 -8.79 9.48
C ALA A 41 10.93 -8.14 8.17
N PRO A 42 11.47 -6.91 8.22
CA PRO A 42 12.11 -6.26 7.07
C PRO A 42 13.33 -7.08 6.61
N GLY A 43 13.13 -8.00 5.67
CA GLY A 43 14.13 -8.99 5.24
C GLY A 43 13.52 -10.33 4.83
N GLU A 44 12.31 -10.62 5.31
CA GLU A 44 11.57 -11.85 4.99
C GLU A 44 10.60 -11.68 3.80
N ILE A 45 10.39 -10.44 3.36
CA ILE A 45 9.47 -10.12 2.28
C ILE A 45 10.21 -10.18 0.94
N ASN A 46 10.03 -11.28 0.20
CA ASN A 46 10.49 -11.38 -1.17
C ASN A 46 9.51 -10.67 -2.12
N TRP A 47 9.92 -9.49 -2.59
CA TRP A 47 9.10 -8.69 -3.51
C TRP A 47 8.79 -9.37 -4.83
N SER A 48 9.74 -10.14 -5.35
CA SER A 48 9.54 -10.85 -6.61
C SER A 48 8.40 -11.87 -6.50
N GLU A 49 8.24 -12.47 -5.31
CA GLU A 49 7.17 -13.42 -5.01
C GLU A 49 5.82 -12.74 -4.79
N LEU A 50 5.80 -11.48 -4.32
CA LEU A 50 4.57 -10.70 -4.10
C LEU A 50 4.07 -9.97 -5.34
N GLN A 51 4.94 -9.68 -6.31
CA GLN A 51 4.60 -8.88 -7.49
C GLN A 51 3.49 -9.53 -8.33
N GLN A 52 3.64 -10.81 -8.69
CA GLN A 52 2.63 -11.50 -9.50
C GLN A 52 1.27 -11.61 -8.78
N PRO A 53 1.22 -12.05 -7.51
CA PRO A 53 -0.03 -12.07 -6.75
C PRO A 53 -0.67 -10.69 -6.59
N ALA A 54 0.12 -9.63 -6.38
CA ALA A 54 -0.40 -8.26 -6.29
C ALA A 54 -1.01 -7.78 -7.60
N HIS A 55 -0.38 -8.07 -8.75
CA HIS A 55 -0.95 -7.79 -10.07
C HIS A 55 -2.24 -8.57 -10.29
N ARG A 56 -2.32 -9.83 -9.87
CA ARG A 56 -3.57 -10.61 -9.96
C ARG A 56 -4.67 -9.98 -9.12
N ALA A 57 -4.37 -9.64 -7.86
CA ALA A 57 -5.33 -8.97 -6.98
C ALA A 57 -5.77 -7.61 -7.54
N TYR A 58 -4.86 -6.86 -8.18
CA TYR A 58 -5.20 -5.65 -8.93
C TYR A 58 -6.21 -5.94 -10.04
N TYR A 59 -5.96 -6.93 -10.91
CA TYR A 59 -6.86 -7.25 -12.01
C TYR A 59 -8.25 -7.68 -11.51
N GLU A 60 -8.30 -8.55 -10.50
CA GLU A 60 -9.56 -8.95 -9.87
C GLU A 60 -10.32 -7.75 -9.31
N TYR A 61 -9.60 -6.83 -8.64
CA TYR A 61 -10.19 -5.61 -8.10
C TYR A 61 -10.66 -4.64 -9.20
N ALA A 62 -9.90 -4.50 -10.28
CA ALA A 62 -10.24 -3.63 -11.41
C ALA A 62 -11.46 -4.14 -12.19
N VAL A 63 -11.63 -5.46 -12.30
CA VAL A 63 -12.84 -6.07 -12.89
C VAL A 63 -14.06 -5.79 -12.01
N ALA A 64 -13.92 -5.91 -10.68
CA ALA A 64 -15.00 -5.62 -9.74
C ALA A 64 -15.34 -4.12 -9.67
N HIS A 65 -14.36 -3.25 -9.92
CA HIS A 65 -14.46 -1.79 -9.83
C HIS A 65 -14.01 -1.12 -11.13
N PRO A 66 -14.78 -1.23 -12.22
CA PRO A 66 -14.38 -0.68 -13.51
C PRO A 66 -14.27 0.85 -13.46
N ASN A 67 -13.40 1.40 -14.31
CA ASN A 67 -13.26 2.84 -14.59
C ASN A 67 -13.12 3.73 -13.35
N GLY A 68 -12.32 3.31 -12.36
CA GLY A 68 -12.10 4.13 -11.17
C GLY A 68 -13.29 4.23 -10.21
N SER A 69 -14.31 3.38 -10.34
CA SER A 69 -15.52 3.43 -9.49
C SER A 69 -15.25 3.26 -7.99
N ALA A 70 -14.06 2.78 -7.59
CA ALA A 70 -13.64 2.71 -6.19
C ALA A 70 -12.78 3.90 -5.72
N CYS A 71 -12.45 4.86 -6.59
CA CYS A 71 -11.47 5.89 -6.28
C CYS A 71 -11.87 6.79 -5.10
N GLU A 72 -13.11 7.25 -5.05
CA GLU A 72 -13.59 8.11 -3.95
C GLU A 72 -13.40 7.41 -2.59
N GLN A 73 -13.87 6.18 -2.46
CA GLN A 73 -13.75 5.40 -1.22
C GLN A 73 -12.29 5.09 -0.86
N LEU A 74 -11.44 4.79 -1.84
CA LEU A 74 -10.03 4.49 -1.59
C LEU A 74 -9.26 5.73 -1.15
N LEU A 75 -9.49 6.87 -1.80
CA LEU A 75 -8.88 8.15 -1.44
C LEU A 75 -9.33 8.60 -0.04
N GLU A 76 -10.62 8.48 0.29
CA GLU A 76 -11.13 8.79 1.63
C GLU A 76 -10.45 7.93 2.70
N ARG A 77 -10.37 6.60 2.49
CA ARG A 77 -9.74 5.68 3.45
C ARG A 77 -8.24 5.87 3.60
N THR A 78 -7.59 6.43 2.60
CA THR A 78 -6.14 6.62 2.57
C THR A 78 -5.71 8.07 2.78
N ALA A 79 -6.63 9.01 2.96
CA ALA A 79 -6.36 10.44 3.03
C ALA A 79 -5.25 10.82 4.03
N ASN A 80 -5.16 10.10 5.16
CA ASN A 80 -4.17 10.38 6.21
C ASN A 80 -2.78 9.81 5.92
N VAL A 81 -2.67 8.82 5.02
CA VAL A 81 -1.41 8.13 4.73
C VAL A 81 -0.89 8.47 3.34
N LEU A 82 -1.78 8.72 2.36
CA LEU A 82 -1.44 8.95 0.96
C LEU A 82 -0.40 10.06 0.75
N PRO A 83 -0.45 11.22 1.42
CA PRO A 83 0.60 12.24 1.29
C PRO A 83 1.99 11.73 1.68
N MET A 84 2.09 10.83 2.67
CA MET A 84 3.35 10.23 3.10
C MET A 84 3.88 9.21 2.07
N LEU A 85 2.97 8.64 1.27
CA LEU A 85 3.26 7.66 0.24
C LEU A 85 3.69 8.32 -1.08
N GLU A 86 3.15 9.50 -1.39
CA GLU A 86 3.46 10.24 -2.62
C GLU A 86 4.74 11.08 -2.51
N THR A 87 5.12 11.52 -1.31
CA THR A 87 6.25 12.45 -1.11
C THR A 87 7.57 11.77 -0.79
N GLY A 88 7.59 10.44 -0.65
CA GLY A 88 8.79 9.67 -0.35
C GLY A 88 9.37 9.86 1.06
N GLN A 89 8.88 10.84 1.84
CA GLN A 89 9.25 11.06 3.24
C GLN A 89 8.45 10.12 4.14
N ILE A 90 8.92 8.88 4.22
CA ILE A 90 8.67 8.10 5.43
C ILE A 90 9.53 8.79 6.47
N MET A 91 8.90 9.49 7.42
CA MET A 91 9.60 9.83 8.65
C MET A 91 10.16 8.52 9.15
N GLU A 92 11.49 8.38 9.17
CA GLU A 92 12.14 7.43 10.07
C GLU A 92 11.49 7.73 11.42
N LEU A 93 10.63 6.83 11.88
CA LEU A 93 10.26 6.81 13.27
C LEU A 93 11.57 6.46 13.98
N GLU A 94 12.37 7.49 14.27
CA GLU A 94 13.32 7.47 15.35
C GLU A 94 12.48 7.16 16.59
N LEU A 95 12.31 5.87 16.87
CA LEU A 95 12.03 5.38 18.19
C LEU A 95 13.26 5.76 19.01
N GLU A 96 13.34 7.03 19.42
CA GLU A 96 14.07 7.41 20.61
C GLU A 96 13.38 6.69 21.78
N LEU A 97 13.77 5.44 21.98
CA LEU A 97 13.73 4.82 23.29
C LEU A 97 14.66 5.65 24.17
N THR A 98 14.11 6.72 24.73
CA THR A 98 14.70 7.41 25.88
C THR A 98 15.06 6.36 26.91
N GLN A 99 16.35 6.33 27.23
CA GLN A 99 17.04 5.46 28.18
C GLN A 99 16.40 5.46 29.56
#